data_AF-A0AA40S5B8-F1
#
_entry.id   AF-A0AA40S5B8-F1
#
_cell.length_a   1.000
_cell.length_b   1.000
_cell.length_c   1.000
_cell.angle_alpha   90.00
_cell.angle_beta   90.00
_cell.angle_gamma   90.00
#
_symmetry.space_group_name_H-M   'P 1'
#
loop_
_entity.id
_entity.type
_entity.pdbx_description
1 polymer ?
#
loop_
_entity_poly.entity_id
_entity_poly.type
_entity_poly.pdbx_seq_one_letter_code
_entity_poly.pdbx_strand_id
1 'polypeptide(L)'
;MPPIIPFEFEPDSSHFETDHLTYEAVENGEYVSWPPGHVRVFVPPHEYYPRPDELEKANPTYFQMFGAKGFMAGSYAEILVGQVSAFMSLKMGNMEVSFGQASPFAAYVFDYIHRPKYFGSWDVIHTARMTGVAVDNVEAAFLNACIQYHERTGDLPSPFAMDDGFLWDEEQDAPEPVSLSLGPIIKDLDPLRFYHFGIAQADNAAACIYFYRTLEYFSFLTNQTKLTKLRHDGTVSEAEFAKRVMDVVFKDEKGPLLHLVNLISDTVILNKAVEDNIIQASSSGALGEAIYAFRNSIVHGKFSYGYTLQSGSVLDDDAHLPKWRHLLQTLARKAITRFGSTLI
;
A
#
# COMPACT_ATOMS: atom_id res chain seq x y z
N MET A 1 10.86 15.01 -15.43
CA MET A 1 12.07 14.22 -15.73
C MET A 1 11.59 12.95 -16.41
N PRO A 2 12.31 12.42 -17.41
CA PRO A 2 12.01 11.09 -17.93
C PRO A 2 12.13 10.06 -16.79
N PRO A 3 11.33 8.99 -16.78
CA PRO A 3 11.49 7.92 -15.81
C PRO A 3 12.85 7.26 -15.97
N ILE A 4 13.40 6.70 -14.89
CA ILE A 4 14.66 5.93 -14.93
C ILE A 4 14.51 4.70 -15.80
N ILE A 5 13.34 4.04 -15.70
CA ILE A 5 12.99 2.87 -16.48
C ILE A 5 11.92 3.26 -17.52
N PRO A 6 12.11 2.95 -18.81
CA PRO A 6 11.09 3.15 -19.83
C PRO A 6 9.73 2.54 -19.45
N PHE A 7 8.63 3.19 -19.82
CA PHE A 7 7.31 2.61 -19.56
C PHE A 7 7.01 1.40 -20.44
N GLU A 8 7.56 1.43 -21.66
CA GLU A 8 7.41 0.45 -22.73
C GLU A 8 8.79 0.07 -23.25
N PHE A 9 8.89 -1.08 -23.91
CA PHE A 9 10.14 -1.60 -24.46
C PHE A 9 10.01 -1.89 -25.95
N GLU A 10 11.01 -1.49 -26.73
CA GLU A 10 11.16 -1.85 -28.14
C GLU A 10 12.56 -2.47 -28.36
N PRO A 11 12.66 -3.73 -28.81
CA PRO A 11 11.58 -4.72 -28.99
C PRO A 11 10.87 -5.01 -27.66
N ASP A 12 9.69 -5.63 -27.69
CA ASP A 12 8.94 -5.89 -26.46
C ASP A 12 9.68 -6.84 -25.49
N SER A 13 9.21 -6.89 -24.25
CA SER A 13 9.86 -7.65 -23.18
C SER A 13 9.90 -9.17 -23.40
N SER A 14 9.10 -9.74 -24.31
CA SER A 14 9.19 -11.16 -24.68
C SER A 14 10.47 -11.48 -25.45
N HIS A 15 11.07 -10.47 -26.07
CA HIS A 15 12.35 -10.56 -26.75
C HIS A 15 13.52 -10.20 -25.83
N PHE A 16 13.50 -10.62 -24.56
CA PHE A 16 14.52 -10.28 -23.56
C PHE A 16 15.93 -10.76 -23.92
N GLU A 17 16.06 -11.77 -24.78
CA GLU A 17 17.35 -12.22 -25.34
C GLU A 17 17.96 -11.22 -26.35
N THR A 18 17.15 -10.31 -26.90
CA THR A 18 17.58 -9.32 -27.89
C THR A 18 17.87 -7.98 -27.20
N ASP A 19 19.14 -7.58 -27.18
CA ASP A 19 19.72 -6.28 -26.75
C ASP A 19 19.34 -5.71 -25.36
N HIS A 20 18.33 -6.25 -24.67
CA HIS A 20 17.86 -5.79 -23.36
C HIS A 20 18.70 -6.32 -22.21
N LEU A 21 19.03 -7.62 -22.27
CA LEU A 21 19.82 -8.32 -21.25
C LEU A 21 21.23 -8.58 -21.76
N THR A 22 22.21 -8.43 -20.87
CA THR A 22 23.60 -8.81 -21.16
C THR A 22 23.98 -10.07 -20.40
N TYR A 23 24.66 -10.97 -21.09
CA TYR A 23 25.05 -12.30 -20.59
C TYR A 23 26.57 -12.39 -20.50
N GLU A 24 27.10 -12.77 -19.34
CA GLU A 24 28.52 -12.98 -19.09
C GLU A 24 28.74 -14.39 -18.56
N ALA A 25 29.24 -15.29 -19.41
CA ALA A 25 29.55 -16.66 -19.01
C ALA A 25 30.69 -16.70 -17.98
N VAL A 26 30.50 -17.48 -16.90
CA VAL A 26 31.49 -17.68 -15.84
C VAL A 26 31.59 -19.16 -15.48
N GLU A 27 32.50 -19.52 -14.58
CA GLU A 27 32.60 -20.90 -14.11
C GLU A 27 31.30 -21.31 -13.40
N ASN A 28 30.65 -22.38 -13.88
CA ASN A 28 29.41 -22.94 -13.34
C ASN A 28 28.18 -22.02 -13.45
N GLY A 29 28.07 -21.19 -14.49
CA GLY A 29 26.86 -20.42 -14.76
C GLY A 29 27.12 -19.19 -15.60
N GLU A 30 26.27 -18.19 -15.45
CA GLU A 30 26.40 -16.89 -16.13
C GLU A 30 25.91 -15.74 -15.25
N TYR A 31 26.36 -14.53 -15.51
CA TYR A 31 25.72 -13.33 -15.00
C TYR A 31 24.76 -12.76 -16.05
N VAL A 32 23.51 -12.56 -15.65
CA VAL A 32 22.50 -11.87 -16.44
C VAL A 32 22.32 -10.47 -15.86
N SER A 33 22.52 -9.45 -16.69
CA SER A 33 22.38 -8.05 -16.26
C SER A 33 21.32 -7.32 -17.07
N TRP A 34 20.57 -6.45 -16.39
CA TRP A 34 19.63 -5.52 -17.01
C TRP A 34 20.02 -4.09 -16.64
N PRO A 35 20.72 -3.37 -17.54
CA PRO A 35 21.32 -2.07 -17.21
C PRO A 35 20.34 -1.00 -16.70
N PRO A 36 19.12 -0.82 -17.27
CA PRO A 36 18.18 0.20 -16.80
C PRO A 36 17.78 0.05 -15.32
N GLY A 37 17.67 -1.19 -14.83
CA GLY A 37 17.36 -1.48 -13.43
C GLY A 37 18.59 -1.58 -12.52
N HIS A 38 19.80 -1.44 -13.07
CA HIS A 38 21.07 -1.76 -12.37
C HIS A 38 21.07 -3.17 -11.74
N VAL A 39 20.43 -4.12 -12.42
CA VAL A 39 20.32 -5.51 -11.98
C VAL A 39 21.46 -6.33 -12.56
N ARG A 40 22.08 -7.17 -11.74
CA ARG A 40 23.05 -8.20 -12.15
C ARG A 40 22.92 -9.43 -11.26
N VAL A 41 22.37 -10.52 -11.80
CA VAL A 41 22.07 -11.76 -11.07
C VAL A 41 22.93 -12.89 -11.63
N PHE A 42 23.51 -13.70 -10.74
CA PHE A 42 24.17 -14.94 -11.12
C PHE A 42 23.12 -16.03 -11.36
N VAL A 43 23.19 -16.69 -12.50
CA VAL A 43 22.27 -17.73 -12.91
C VAL A 43 23.03 -19.06 -13.00
N PRO A 44 22.70 -20.03 -12.14
CA PRO A 44 23.26 -21.38 -12.23
C PRO A 44 22.88 -22.09 -13.54
N PRO A 45 23.59 -23.17 -13.91
CA PRO A 45 23.27 -23.92 -15.11
C PRO A 45 21.88 -24.55 -14.97
N HIS A 46 21.04 -24.37 -15.99
CA HIS A 46 19.67 -24.85 -16.05
C HIS A 46 19.37 -25.37 -17.46
N GLU A 47 18.30 -26.17 -17.60
CA GLU A 47 17.98 -26.82 -18.88
C GLU A 47 17.20 -25.90 -19.82
N TYR A 48 16.23 -25.16 -19.28
CA TYR A 48 15.31 -24.32 -20.06
C TYR A 48 15.19 -22.91 -19.49
N TYR A 49 14.87 -22.82 -18.19
CA TYR A 49 14.66 -21.55 -17.49
C TYR A 49 15.28 -21.60 -16.10
N PRO A 50 15.79 -20.48 -15.58
CA PRO A 50 16.24 -20.41 -14.21
C PRO A 50 15.04 -20.52 -13.27
N ARG A 51 15.11 -21.43 -12.29
CA ARG A 51 14.05 -21.51 -11.29
C ARG A 51 14.25 -20.45 -10.21
N PRO A 52 13.18 -19.79 -9.72
CA PRO A 52 13.37 -18.72 -8.76
C PRO A 52 14.03 -19.14 -7.44
N ASP A 53 13.77 -20.36 -6.95
CA ASP A 53 14.43 -20.91 -5.76
C ASP A 53 15.93 -21.13 -5.96
N GLU A 54 16.34 -21.49 -7.17
CA GLU A 54 17.75 -21.58 -7.56
C GLU A 54 18.40 -20.20 -7.63
N LEU A 55 17.70 -19.20 -8.19
CA LEU A 55 18.15 -17.81 -8.24
C LEU A 55 18.33 -17.21 -6.83
N GLU A 56 17.36 -17.39 -5.94
CA GLU A 56 17.44 -16.92 -4.54
C GLU A 56 18.62 -17.56 -3.81
N LYS A 57 18.82 -18.87 -3.97
CA LYS A 57 19.92 -19.61 -3.35
C LYS A 57 21.28 -19.16 -3.89
N ALA A 58 21.36 -18.86 -5.18
CA ALA A 58 22.58 -18.46 -5.86
C ALA A 58 22.96 -16.98 -5.60
N ASN A 59 21.99 -16.15 -5.22
CA ASN A 59 22.16 -14.71 -4.99
C ASN A 59 21.64 -14.30 -3.61
N PRO A 60 22.19 -14.89 -2.52
CA PRO A 60 21.69 -14.64 -1.18
C PRO A 60 21.78 -13.14 -0.86
N THR A 61 20.74 -12.59 -0.23
CA THR A 61 20.61 -11.16 0.13
C THR A 61 20.49 -10.17 -1.03
N TYR A 62 20.71 -10.60 -2.28
CA TYR A 62 20.58 -9.76 -3.46
C TYR A 62 19.29 -10.05 -4.21
N PHE A 63 18.93 -11.31 -4.40
CA PHE A 63 17.70 -11.71 -5.09
C PHE A 63 16.70 -12.32 -4.11
N GLN A 64 15.44 -11.89 -4.20
CA GLN A 64 14.35 -12.43 -3.40
C GLN A 64 13.05 -12.42 -4.20
N MET A 65 12.29 -13.52 -4.14
CA MET A 65 10.96 -13.62 -4.70
C MET A 65 9.89 -13.20 -3.71
N PHE A 66 8.83 -12.58 -4.23
CA PHE A 66 7.59 -12.29 -3.52
C PHE A 66 6.49 -13.27 -3.96
N GLY A 67 6.78 -14.57 -3.84
CA GLY A 67 5.97 -15.62 -4.46
C GLY A 67 5.92 -15.46 -5.98
N ALA A 68 4.78 -15.77 -6.60
CA ALA A 68 4.58 -15.57 -8.04
C ALA A 68 4.13 -14.14 -8.41
N LYS A 69 4.28 -13.16 -7.50
CA LYS A 69 3.77 -11.78 -7.68
C LYS A 69 4.84 -10.78 -8.08
N GLY A 70 6.11 -11.09 -7.85
CA GLY A 70 7.20 -10.15 -8.09
C GLY A 70 8.51 -10.63 -7.50
N PHE A 71 9.55 -9.80 -7.63
CA PHE A 71 10.88 -10.07 -7.10
C PHE A 71 11.60 -8.78 -6.71
N MET A 72 12.74 -8.94 -6.05
CA MET A 72 13.74 -7.92 -5.82
C MET A 72 15.11 -8.42 -6.29
N ALA A 73 15.90 -7.52 -6.88
CA ALA A 73 17.30 -7.74 -7.24
C ALA A 73 18.12 -6.49 -6.85
N GLY A 74 18.87 -6.57 -5.76
CA GLY A 74 19.63 -5.46 -5.19
C GLY A 74 18.71 -4.34 -4.69
N SER A 75 18.80 -3.17 -5.31
CA SER A 75 17.93 -2.01 -5.01
C SER A 75 16.77 -1.85 -5.98
N TYR A 76 16.53 -2.86 -6.82
CA TYR A 76 15.43 -2.91 -7.77
C TYR A 76 14.37 -3.90 -7.30
N ALA A 77 13.09 -3.53 -7.37
CA ALA A 77 11.99 -4.48 -7.17
C ALA A 77 10.94 -4.31 -8.27
N GLU A 78 10.29 -5.39 -8.64
CA GLU A 78 9.23 -5.39 -9.64
C GLU A 78 8.09 -6.30 -9.21
N ILE A 79 6.89 -5.75 -9.20
CA ILE A 79 5.67 -6.43 -8.77
C ILE A 79 4.68 -6.44 -9.93
N LEU A 80 4.18 -7.61 -10.31
CA LEU A 80 3.09 -7.79 -11.26
C LEU A 80 1.81 -7.14 -10.71
N VAL A 81 1.18 -6.27 -11.49
CA VAL A 81 -0.03 -5.54 -11.06
C VAL A 81 -1.13 -5.57 -12.11
N GLY A 82 -2.38 -5.66 -11.65
CA GLY A 82 -3.56 -5.37 -12.46
C GLY A 82 -4.03 -3.92 -12.25
N GLN A 83 -5.07 -3.52 -13.00
CA GLN A 83 -5.76 -2.23 -12.84
C GLN A 83 -4.85 -1.01 -13.03
N VAL A 84 -4.07 -1.04 -14.11
CA VAL A 84 -3.22 0.09 -14.54
C VAL A 84 -3.81 0.67 -15.83
N SER A 85 -4.56 1.77 -15.69
CA SER A 85 -5.19 2.49 -16.80
C SER A 85 -4.34 3.63 -17.38
N ALA A 86 -3.22 3.93 -16.72
CA ALA A 86 -2.30 5.02 -17.04
C ALA A 86 -0.85 4.61 -16.72
N PHE A 87 0.12 4.85 -17.62
CA PHE A 87 1.53 4.72 -17.25
C PHE A 87 1.97 5.92 -16.42
N MET A 88 2.64 5.65 -15.30
CA MET A 88 2.94 6.68 -14.32
C MET A 88 4.26 6.43 -13.64
N SER A 89 5.11 7.44 -13.52
CA SER A 89 6.31 7.40 -12.68
C SER A 89 6.19 8.41 -11.53
N LEU A 90 6.52 7.92 -10.34
CA LEU A 90 6.39 8.59 -9.07
C LEU A 90 7.76 8.63 -8.38
N LYS A 91 8.38 9.82 -8.36
CA LYS A 91 9.61 10.03 -7.59
C LYS A 91 9.26 10.33 -6.14
N MET A 92 9.62 9.42 -5.22
CA MET A 92 9.31 9.51 -3.79
C MET A 92 10.62 9.56 -2.97
N GLY A 93 11.18 10.76 -2.83
CA GLY A 93 12.51 10.96 -2.22
C GLY A 93 13.62 10.47 -3.14
N ASN A 94 14.45 9.53 -2.65
CA ASN A 94 15.53 8.90 -3.42
C ASN A 94 15.09 7.65 -4.20
N MET A 95 13.81 7.29 -4.12
CA MET A 95 13.22 6.17 -4.84
C MET A 95 12.38 6.65 -6.02
N GLU A 96 12.28 5.83 -7.06
CA GLU A 96 11.30 5.98 -8.12
C GLU A 96 10.45 4.73 -8.20
N VAL A 97 9.13 4.90 -8.27
CA VAL A 97 8.19 3.82 -8.57
C VAL A 97 7.46 4.14 -9.86
N SER A 98 7.52 3.24 -10.85
CA SER A 98 6.84 3.39 -12.12
C SER A 98 5.87 2.25 -12.41
N PHE A 99 4.67 2.59 -12.89
CA PHE A 99 3.68 1.68 -13.42
C PHE A 99 3.79 1.66 -14.95
N GLY A 100 4.01 0.48 -15.53
CA GLY A 100 4.01 0.28 -16.99
C GLY A 100 4.21 -1.17 -17.35
N GLN A 101 4.72 -1.47 -18.55
CA GLN A 101 4.93 -2.84 -18.99
C GLN A 101 5.97 -3.57 -18.11
N ALA A 102 5.76 -4.88 -17.97
CA ALA A 102 6.74 -5.78 -17.37
C ALA A 102 8.09 -5.61 -18.05
N SER A 103 9.16 -5.52 -17.24
CA SER A 103 10.50 -5.38 -17.79
C SER A 103 10.96 -6.64 -18.53
N PRO A 104 11.93 -6.54 -19.45
CA PRO A 104 12.59 -7.70 -20.01
C PRO A 104 13.18 -8.63 -18.95
N PHE A 105 13.59 -8.07 -17.80
CA PHE A 105 14.10 -8.87 -16.68
C PHE A 105 12.98 -9.60 -15.94
N ALA A 106 11.79 -8.99 -15.77
CA ALA A 106 10.61 -9.70 -15.28
C ALA A 106 10.21 -10.84 -16.22
N ALA A 107 10.20 -10.58 -17.54
CA ALA A 107 9.93 -11.62 -18.52
C ALA A 107 10.88 -12.81 -18.35
N TYR A 108 12.19 -12.55 -18.25
CA TYR A 108 13.20 -13.57 -17.98
C TYR A 108 12.97 -14.36 -16.68
N VAL A 109 12.66 -13.68 -15.58
CA VAL A 109 12.45 -14.32 -14.26
C VAL A 109 11.18 -15.17 -14.22
N PHE A 110 10.12 -14.75 -14.92
CA PHE A 110 8.79 -15.37 -14.85
C PHE A 110 8.48 -16.32 -16.02
N ASP A 111 9.34 -16.40 -17.05
CA ASP A 111 9.06 -17.21 -18.25
C ASP A 111 8.77 -18.69 -17.95
N TYR A 112 9.38 -19.23 -16.89
CA TYR A 112 9.17 -20.62 -16.46
C TYR A 112 7.70 -20.95 -16.15
N ILE A 113 6.92 -19.97 -15.68
CA ILE A 113 5.48 -20.09 -15.37
C ILE A 113 4.60 -19.28 -16.32
N HIS A 114 5.18 -18.42 -17.16
CA HIS A 114 4.41 -17.69 -18.15
C HIS A 114 3.77 -18.66 -19.15
N ARG A 115 2.52 -18.34 -19.46
CA ARG A 115 1.68 -19.08 -20.38
C ARG A 115 0.93 -18.03 -21.21
N PRO A 116 1.36 -17.73 -22.44
CA PRO A 116 0.75 -16.67 -23.25
C PRO A 116 -0.77 -16.81 -23.40
N LYS A 117 -1.27 -18.05 -23.43
CA LYS A 117 -2.70 -18.36 -23.46
C LYS A 117 -3.49 -17.80 -22.25
N TYR A 118 -2.85 -17.66 -21.09
CA TYR A 118 -3.49 -17.25 -19.83
C TYR A 118 -3.05 -15.88 -19.33
N PHE A 119 -1.87 -15.38 -19.68
CA PHE A 119 -1.40 -14.06 -19.23
C PHE A 119 -1.31 -13.03 -20.36
N GLY A 120 -1.49 -13.44 -21.61
CA GLY A 120 -1.23 -12.59 -22.77
C GLY A 120 0.26 -12.49 -23.06
N SER A 121 0.61 -11.62 -24.00
CA SER A 121 1.99 -11.27 -24.30
C SER A 121 2.58 -10.32 -23.25
N TRP A 122 3.90 -10.21 -23.21
CA TRP A 122 4.59 -9.45 -22.15
C TRP A 122 4.35 -7.93 -22.22
N ASP A 123 3.98 -7.41 -23.39
CA ASP A 123 3.60 -6.01 -23.61
C ASP A 123 2.24 -5.63 -23.01
N VAL A 124 1.38 -6.61 -22.68
CA VAL A 124 0.09 -6.36 -22.01
C VAL A 124 0.13 -6.62 -20.50
N ILE A 125 1.24 -7.17 -19.99
CA ILE A 125 1.43 -7.41 -18.56
C ILE A 125 2.01 -6.14 -17.91
N HIS A 126 1.31 -5.64 -16.90
CA HIS A 126 1.73 -4.45 -16.17
C HIS A 126 2.48 -4.78 -14.88
N THR A 127 3.45 -3.93 -14.54
CA THR A 127 4.24 -4.03 -13.31
C THR A 127 4.41 -2.68 -12.62
N ALA A 128 4.56 -2.72 -11.31
CA ALA A 128 5.09 -1.64 -10.51
C ALA A 128 6.59 -1.88 -10.29
N ARG A 129 7.43 -1.02 -10.87
CA ARG A 129 8.88 -1.11 -10.91
C ARG A 129 9.48 -0.07 -9.98
N MET A 130 10.32 -0.50 -9.06
CA MET A 130 10.82 0.32 -7.96
C MET A 130 12.34 0.34 -8.00
N THR A 131 12.94 1.53 -8.06
CA THR A 131 14.40 1.72 -8.01
C THR A 131 14.81 2.43 -6.74
N GLY A 132 15.99 2.09 -6.21
CA GLY A 132 16.55 2.66 -4.98
C GLY A 132 15.86 2.15 -3.70
N VAL A 133 15.14 1.03 -3.76
CA VAL A 133 14.36 0.50 -2.63
C VAL A 133 15.12 -0.60 -1.89
N ALA A 134 15.06 -0.59 -0.56
CA ALA A 134 15.58 -1.68 0.28
C ALA A 134 14.50 -2.75 0.50
N VAL A 135 14.90 -4.00 0.72
CA VAL A 135 13.97 -5.15 0.86
C VAL A 135 12.85 -4.91 1.87
N ASP A 136 13.20 -4.37 3.05
CA ASP A 136 12.25 -4.10 4.13
C ASP A 136 11.24 -2.98 3.79
N ASN A 137 11.49 -2.22 2.72
CA ASN A 137 10.71 -1.06 2.31
C ASN A 137 9.89 -1.29 1.04
N VAL A 138 10.01 -2.44 0.37
CA VAL A 138 9.33 -2.73 -0.91
C VAL A 138 7.82 -2.58 -0.77
N GLU A 139 7.22 -3.20 0.25
CA GLU A 139 5.78 -3.12 0.46
C GLU A 139 5.31 -1.70 0.78
N ALA A 140 6.06 -0.97 1.62
CA ALA A 140 5.74 0.42 1.93
C ALA A 140 5.79 1.29 0.67
N ALA A 141 6.83 1.14 -0.15
CA ALA A 141 6.96 1.87 -1.40
C ALA A 141 5.81 1.56 -2.37
N PHE A 142 5.47 0.28 -2.53
CA PHE A 142 4.36 -0.17 -3.35
C PHE A 142 3.02 0.43 -2.89
N LEU A 143 2.69 0.34 -1.60
CA LEU A 143 1.42 0.85 -1.07
C LEU A 143 1.31 2.38 -1.22
N ASN A 144 2.40 3.11 -0.97
CA ASN A 144 2.40 4.56 -1.18
C ASN A 144 2.16 4.90 -2.66
N ALA A 145 2.81 4.17 -3.58
CA ALA A 145 2.62 4.36 -5.02
C ALA A 145 1.18 4.07 -5.45
N CYS A 146 0.58 2.96 -4.98
CA CYS A 146 -0.80 2.60 -5.33
C CYS A 146 -1.81 3.63 -4.82
N ILE A 147 -1.63 4.15 -3.60
CA ILE A 147 -2.49 5.23 -3.06
C ILE A 147 -2.39 6.49 -3.93
N GLN A 148 -1.17 6.87 -4.33
CA GLN A 148 -0.94 8.06 -5.15
C GLN A 148 -1.45 7.89 -6.58
N TYR A 149 -1.38 6.67 -7.10
CA TYR A 149 -1.96 6.31 -8.38
C TYR A 149 -3.49 6.46 -8.33
N HIS A 150 -4.13 5.85 -7.32
CA HIS A 150 -5.58 5.93 -7.10
C HIS A 150 -6.09 7.36 -6.94
N GLU A 151 -5.37 8.21 -6.21
CA GLU A 151 -5.73 9.63 -6.07
C GLU A 151 -5.75 10.40 -7.41
N ARG A 152 -5.12 9.87 -8.47
CA ARG A 152 -4.96 10.52 -9.76
C ARG A 152 -5.81 9.91 -10.87
N THR A 153 -5.89 8.58 -10.92
CA THR A 153 -6.59 7.85 -11.97
C THR A 153 -7.95 7.34 -11.53
N GLY A 154 -8.16 7.17 -10.22
CA GLY A 154 -9.32 6.47 -9.66
C GLY A 154 -9.13 4.95 -9.55
N ASP A 155 -8.13 4.38 -10.22
CA ASP A 155 -7.83 2.94 -10.17
C ASP A 155 -6.86 2.60 -9.04
N LEU A 156 -6.99 1.41 -8.46
CA LEU A 156 -6.12 0.95 -7.39
C LEU A 156 -5.31 -0.26 -7.85
N PRO A 157 -4.06 -0.08 -8.31
CA PRO A 157 -3.22 -1.18 -8.74
C PRO A 157 -3.12 -2.22 -7.63
N SER A 158 -3.29 -3.49 -8.01
CA SER A 158 -3.28 -4.59 -7.06
C SER A 158 -2.34 -5.69 -7.53
N PRO A 159 -1.54 -6.29 -6.62
CA PRO A 159 -0.58 -7.31 -7.00
C PRO A 159 -1.31 -8.59 -7.37
N PHE A 160 -1.07 -9.12 -8.57
CA PHE A 160 -1.58 -10.43 -8.98
C PHE A 160 -0.45 -11.46 -9.00
N ALA A 161 -0.80 -12.73 -8.84
CA ALA A 161 0.15 -13.83 -8.91
C ALA A 161 0.08 -14.46 -10.30
N MET A 162 1.25 -14.71 -10.89
CA MET A 162 1.38 -15.51 -12.10
C MET A 162 1.30 -16.99 -11.73
N ASP A 163 0.10 -17.45 -11.35
CA ASP A 163 -0.21 -18.84 -10.95
C ASP A 163 -1.45 -19.39 -11.67
N ASP A 164 -1.79 -20.67 -11.44
CA ASP A 164 -2.90 -21.35 -12.12
C ASP A 164 -4.31 -20.84 -11.70
N GLY A 165 -4.41 -19.87 -10.79
CA GLY A 165 -5.66 -19.34 -10.22
C GLY A 165 -6.25 -18.16 -11.01
N PHE A 166 -6.66 -18.37 -12.26
CA PHE A 166 -6.98 -17.26 -13.16
C PHE A 166 -8.44 -16.79 -13.24
N LEU A 167 -8.59 -15.46 -13.19
CA LEU A 167 -9.71 -14.70 -13.76
C LEU A 167 -9.11 -13.60 -14.65
N TRP A 168 -9.60 -13.49 -15.88
CA TRP A 168 -9.21 -12.45 -16.84
C TRP A 168 -10.14 -11.24 -16.72
N ASP A 169 -9.57 -10.04 -16.72
CA ASP A 169 -10.26 -8.80 -17.07
C ASP A 169 -9.76 -8.34 -18.46
N GLU A 170 -10.64 -7.64 -19.20
CA GLU A 170 -10.48 -7.27 -20.61
C GLU A 170 -9.29 -6.31 -20.89
N GLU A 171 -8.76 -6.38 -22.12
CA GLU A 171 -7.73 -5.49 -22.65
C GLU A 171 -8.14 -4.02 -22.51
N GLN A 172 -7.23 -3.20 -21.96
CA GLN A 172 -7.38 -1.73 -21.92
C GLN A 172 -6.42 -1.10 -22.92
N ASP A 173 -6.87 0.00 -23.54
CA ASP A 173 -6.08 0.77 -24.51
C ASP A 173 -4.77 1.31 -23.90
N ALA A 174 -3.76 1.46 -24.75
CA ALA A 174 -2.44 1.95 -24.36
C ALA A 174 -2.51 3.36 -23.73
N PRO A 175 -2.03 3.54 -22.49
CA PRO A 175 -2.22 4.78 -21.76
C PRO A 175 -1.23 5.91 -22.09
N GLU A 176 -1.65 7.16 -21.84
CA GLU A 176 -0.74 8.30 -21.88
C GLU A 176 0.20 8.33 -20.65
N PRO A 177 1.53 8.48 -20.84
CA PRO A 177 2.49 8.45 -19.74
C PRO A 177 2.59 9.77 -18.96
N VAL A 178 2.63 9.69 -17.63
CA VAL A 178 2.76 10.85 -16.73
C VAL A 178 3.93 10.66 -15.74
N SER A 179 4.74 11.70 -15.51
CA SER A 179 5.86 11.68 -14.55
C SER A 179 5.73 12.77 -13.49
N LEU A 180 5.86 12.39 -12.22
CA LEU A 180 5.54 13.24 -11.07
C LEU A 180 6.59 13.12 -9.96
N SER A 181 6.82 14.23 -9.26
CA SER A 181 7.60 14.26 -8.03
C SER A 181 6.65 14.33 -6.83
N LEU A 182 6.84 13.44 -5.88
CA LEU A 182 6.06 13.33 -4.65
C LEU A 182 6.92 13.54 -3.41
N GLY A 183 6.25 13.67 -2.26
CA GLY A 183 6.89 13.68 -0.94
C GLY A 183 7.49 12.32 -0.57
N PRO A 184 8.12 12.23 0.62
CA PRO A 184 8.78 11.01 1.08
C PRO A 184 7.78 9.87 1.34
N ILE A 185 8.28 8.63 1.27
CA ILE A 185 7.49 7.41 1.50
C ILE A 185 7.16 7.27 2.98
N ILE A 186 5.88 7.03 3.30
CA ILE A 186 5.47 6.63 4.65
C ILE A 186 5.84 5.16 4.86
N LYS A 187 6.46 4.81 6.00
CA LYS A 187 6.95 3.45 6.28
C LYS A 187 6.10 2.66 7.29
N ASP A 188 5.10 3.29 7.91
CA ASP A 188 4.22 2.60 8.85
C ASP A 188 3.30 1.62 8.08
N LEU A 189 3.72 0.35 7.98
CA LEU A 189 3.06 -0.64 7.12
C LEU A 189 1.61 -0.91 7.53
N ASP A 190 1.33 -1.11 8.82
CA ASP A 190 -0.02 -1.44 9.28
C ASP A 190 -1.07 -0.38 8.93
N PRO A 191 -0.89 0.92 9.24
CA PRO A 191 -1.86 1.94 8.85
C PRO A 191 -1.96 2.11 7.33
N LEU A 192 -0.88 1.87 6.57
CA LEU A 192 -0.92 1.88 5.09
C LEU A 192 -1.72 0.72 4.53
N ARG A 193 -1.51 -0.49 5.05
CA ARG A 193 -2.30 -1.69 4.70
C ARG A 193 -3.77 -1.45 4.98
N PHE A 194 -4.11 -0.98 6.18
CA PHE A 194 -5.50 -0.67 6.53
C PHE A 194 -6.09 0.36 5.57
N TYR A 195 -5.39 1.45 5.29
CA TYR A 195 -5.89 2.47 4.36
C TYR A 195 -6.08 1.93 2.94
N HIS A 196 -5.11 1.18 2.42
CA HIS A 196 -5.19 0.53 1.12
C HIS A 196 -6.38 -0.44 1.02
N PHE A 197 -6.56 -1.33 2.01
CA PHE A 197 -7.71 -2.22 2.05
C PHE A 197 -9.04 -1.48 2.21
N GLY A 198 -9.06 -0.34 2.91
CA GLY A 198 -10.24 0.52 2.99
C GLY A 198 -10.65 1.11 1.63
N ILE A 199 -9.67 1.49 0.79
CA ILE A 199 -9.94 1.94 -0.59
C ILE A 199 -10.49 0.78 -1.42
N ALA A 200 -9.82 -0.38 -1.40
CA ALA A 200 -10.16 -1.55 -2.21
C ALA A 200 -11.52 -2.19 -1.85
N GLN A 201 -12.04 -1.92 -0.65
CA GLN A 201 -13.24 -2.58 -0.14
C GLN A 201 -14.52 -2.03 -0.81
N ALA A 202 -15.34 -2.93 -1.37
CA ALA A 202 -16.63 -2.57 -1.94
C ALA A 202 -17.67 -2.26 -0.85
N ASP A 203 -17.70 -3.05 0.22
CA ASP A 203 -18.63 -2.86 1.34
C ASP A 203 -18.28 -1.61 2.18
N ASN A 204 -19.21 -0.66 2.28
CA ASN A 204 -18.94 0.62 2.95
C ASN A 204 -18.66 0.46 4.45
N ALA A 205 -19.33 -0.47 5.14
CA ALA A 205 -19.11 -0.68 6.57
C ALA A 205 -17.73 -1.28 6.84
N ALA A 206 -17.32 -2.29 6.08
CA ALA A 206 -15.99 -2.87 6.15
C ALA A 206 -14.90 -1.85 5.78
N ALA A 207 -15.13 -0.99 4.78
CA ALA A 207 -14.21 0.10 4.44
C ALA A 207 -14.05 1.07 5.63
N CYS A 208 -15.15 1.46 6.29
CA CYS A 208 -15.11 2.30 7.48
C CYS A 208 -14.27 1.69 8.62
N ILE A 209 -14.37 0.37 8.86
CA ILE A 209 -13.57 -0.32 9.87
C ILE A 209 -12.07 -0.20 9.57
N TYR A 210 -11.67 -0.39 8.31
CA TYR A 210 -10.28 -0.25 7.90
C TYR A 210 -9.76 1.18 8.11
N PHE A 211 -10.49 2.20 7.66
CA PHE A 211 -10.09 3.59 7.90
C PHE A 211 -10.05 3.95 9.39
N TYR A 212 -10.97 3.40 10.18
CA TYR A 212 -10.93 3.57 11.64
C TYR A 212 -9.66 2.94 12.24
N ARG A 213 -9.24 1.75 11.80
CA ARG A 213 -7.99 1.12 12.28
C ARG A 213 -6.75 1.98 11.97
N THR A 214 -6.74 2.68 10.84
CA THR A 214 -5.70 3.68 10.55
C THR A 214 -5.72 4.82 11.58
N LEU A 215 -6.89 5.36 11.90
CA LEU A 215 -7.03 6.40 12.93
C LEU A 215 -6.62 5.89 14.32
N GLU A 216 -7.04 4.68 14.68
CA GLU A 216 -6.72 4.04 15.95
C GLU A 216 -5.21 3.91 16.14
N TYR A 217 -4.49 3.43 15.11
CA TYR A 217 -3.03 3.34 15.12
C TYR A 217 -2.37 4.69 15.45
N PHE A 218 -2.72 5.77 14.74
CA PHE A 218 -2.13 7.08 15.00
C PHE A 218 -2.64 7.72 16.29
N SER A 219 -3.85 7.39 16.75
CA SER A 219 -4.36 7.87 18.03
C SER A 219 -3.55 7.29 19.19
N PHE A 220 -3.13 6.02 19.09
CA PHE A 220 -2.25 5.40 20.07
C PHE A 220 -0.87 6.08 20.11
N LEU A 221 -0.33 6.48 18.97
CA LEU A 221 0.94 7.22 18.92
C LEU A 221 0.86 8.57 19.63
N THR A 222 -0.31 9.21 19.71
CA THR A 222 -0.45 10.44 20.51
C THR A 222 -0.21 10.21 22.01
N ASN A 223 -0.40 8.98 22.51
CA ASN A 223 -0.05 8.58 23.87
C ASN A 223 1.45 8.32 24.07
N GLN A 224 2.25 8.21 23.01
CA GLN A 224 3.70 7.94 23.11
C GLN A 224 4.43 9.02 23.92
N THR A 225 3.98 10.28 23.85
CA THR A 225 4.52 11.36 24.68
C THR A 225 4.24 11.13 26.17
N LYS A 226 3.03 10.66 26.53
CA LYS A 226 2.68 10.32 27.92
C LYS A 226 3.49 9.14 28.42
N LEU A 227 3.66 8.10 27.59
CA LEU A 227 4.48 6.92 27.91
C LEU A 227 5.96 7.28 28.06
N THR A 228 6.47 8.16 27.20
CA THR A 228 7.86 8.65 27.28
C THR A 228 8.10 9.46 28.55
N LYS A 229 7.15 10.32 28.92
CA LYS A 229 7.20 11.05 30.20
C LYS A 229 7.18 10.10 31.40
N LEU A 230 6.30 9.10 31.39
CA LEU A 230 6.25 8.06 32.43
C LEU A 230 7.56 7.28 32.53
N ARG A 231 8.19 6.96 31.39
CA ARG A 231 9.46 6.22 31.36
C ARG A 231 10.63 7.00 31.99
N HIS A 232 10.60 8.32 31.86
CA HIS A 232 11.64 9.21 32.39
C HIS A 232 11.31 9.79 33.77
N ASP A 233 10.18 9.40 34.34
CA ASP A 233 9.77 9.83 35.68
C ASP A 233 10.43 8.95 36.75
N GLY A 234 11.58 9.40 37.24
CA GLY A 234 12.34 8.72 38.30
C GLY A 234 11.65 8.70 39.67
N THR A 235 10.47 9.32 39.81
CA THR A 235 9.69 9.29 41.06
C THR A 235 8.69 8.14 41.13
N VAL A 236 8.50 7.41 40.03
CA VAL A 236 7.53 6.32 39.90
C VAL A 236 8.20 4.97 40.14
N SER A 237 7.65 4.15 41.03
CA SER A 237 8.12 2.77 41.22
C SER A 237 7.80 1.89 40.00
N GLU A 238 8.53 0.79 39.79
CA GLU A 238 8.27 -0.13 38.67
C GLU A 238 6.83 -0.67 38.64
N ALA A 239 6.27 -0.99 39.81
CA ALA A 239 4.89 -1.46 39.93
C ALA A 239 3.88 -0.36 39.54
N GLU A 240 4.16 0.89 39.92
CA GLU A 240 3.32 2.02 39.59
C GLU A 240 3.46 2.43 38.12
N PHE A 241 4.66 2.30 37.54
CA PHE A 241 4.90 2.48 36.11
C PHE A 241 4.08 1.46 35.31
N ALA A 242 4.16 0.17 35.65
CA ALA A 242 3.38 -0.88 34.99
C ALA A 242 1.88 -0.59 35.05
N LYS A 243 1.36 -0.19 36.23
CA LYS A 243 -0.05 0.20 36.39
C LYS A 243 -0.43 1.40 35.54
N ARG A 244 0.37 2.46 35.55
CA ARG A 244 0.10 3.69 34.78
C ARG A 244 0.19 3.47 33.27
N VAL A 245 1.09 2.60 32.81
CA VAL A 245 1.15 2.17 31.41
C VAL A 245 -0.13 1.43 31.03
N MET A 246 -0.59 0.47 31.85
CA MET A 246 -1.84 -0.24 31.61
C MET A 246 -3.05 0.72 31.57
N ASP A 247 -3.09 1.71 32.47
CA ASP A 247 -4.16 2.71 32.46
C ASP A 247 -4.12 3.59 31.18
N VAL A 248 -2.95 4.00 30.71
CA VAL A 248 -2.80 4.78 29.46
C VAL A 248 -3.16 3.95 28.23
N VAL A 249 -2.87 2.65 28.23
CA VAL A 249 -3.10 1.76 27.08
C VAL A 249 -4.53 1.24 27.01
N PHE A 250 -5.15 0.91 28.15
CA PHE A 250 -6.41 0.15 28.18
C PHE A 250 -7.62 0.87 28.78
N LYS A 251 -7.45 1.97 29.54
CA LYS A 251 -8.60 2.66 30.17
C LYS A 251 -9.15 3.84 29.38
N ASP A 252 -8.34 4.48 28.55
CA ASP A 252 -8.73 5.68 27.82
C ASP A 252 -8.56 5.47 26.32
N GLU A 253 -9.43 4.66 25.71
CA GLU A 253 -9.47 4.49 24.24
C GLU A 253 -10.04 5.74 23.54
N LYS A 254 -10.96 6.44 24.22
CA LYS A 254 -11.72 7.54 23.64
C LYS A 254 -10.92 8.85 23.59
N GLY A 255 -10.23 9.21 24.67
CA GLY A 255 -9.44 10.45 24.75
C GLY A 255 -8.41 10.63 23.64
N PRO A 256 -7.57 9.62 23.33
CA PRO A 256 -6.59 9.68 22.25
C PRO A 256 -7.22 9.88 20.87
N LEU A 257 -8.36 9.23 20.59
CA LEU A 257 -9.10 9.42 19.35
C LEU A 257 -9.60 10.86 19.21
N LEU A 258 -10.25 11.40 20.25
CA LEU A 258 -10.72 12.80 20.26
C LEU A 258 -9.57 13.78 20.06
N HIS A 259 -8.43 13.53 20.71
CA HIS A 259 -7.23 14.35 20.54
C HIS A 259 -6.70 14.29 19.12
N LEU A 260 -6.58 13.09 18.53
CA LEU A 260 -6.17 12.93 17.14
C LEU A 260 -7.10 13.68 16.19
N VAL A 261 -8.43 13.46 16.31
CA VAL A 261 -9.44 14.11 15.47
C VAL A 261 -9.29 15.62 15.53
N ASN A 262 -9.10 16.19 16.73
CA ASN A 262 -8.86 17.63 16.88
C ASN A 262 -7.60 18.12 16.17
N LEU A 263 -6.55 17.30 16.08
CA LEU A 263 -5.34 17.67 15.35
C LEU A 263 -5.52 17.60 13.83
N ILE A 264 -6.31 16.67 13.30
CA ILE A 264 -6.41 16.41 11.85
C ILE A 264 -7.64 17.03 11.18
N SER A 265 -8.67 17.39 11.94
CA SER A 265 -9.87 18.06 11.42
C SER A 265 -9.58 19.53 11.14
N ASP A 266 -10.09 20.04 10.03
CA ASP A 266 -10.15 21.48 9.74
C ASP A 266 -11.62 21.91 9.54
N THR A 267 -11.83 23.21 9.36
CA THR A 267 -13.16 23.79 9.16
C THR A 267 -13.91 23.17 7.97
N VAL A 268 -13.20 22.78 6.91
CA VAL A 268 -13.80 22.18 5.72
C VAL A 268 -14.40 20.81 6.06
N ILE A 269 -13.63 19.96 6.74
CA ILE A 269 -14.09 18.64 7.20
C ILE A 269 -15.28 18.78 8.16
N LEU A 270 -15.18 19.69 9.13
CA LEU A 270 -16.21 19.87 10.15
C LEU A 270 -17.53 20.37 9.55
N ASN A 271 -17.47 21.34 8.62
CA ASN A 271 -18.65 21.83 7.93
C ASN A 271 -19.27 20.74 7.04
N LYS A 272 -18.44 19.98 6.32
CA LYS A 272 -18.93 18.86 5.50
C LYS A 272 -19.62 17.79 6.36
N ALA A 273 -19.09 17.50 7.54
CA ALA A 273 -19.72 16.56 8.47
C ALA A 273 -21.08 17.05 9.00
N VAL A 274 -21.27 18.37 9.16
CA VAL A 274 -22.59 18.95 9.47
C VAL A 274 -23.53 18.83 8.27
N GLU A 275 -23.09 19.19 7.07
CA GLU A 275 -23.88 19.06 5.83
C GLU A 275 -24.34 17.62 5.57
N ASP A 276 -23.48 16.65 5.88
CA ASP A 276 -23.75 15.22 5.75
C ASP A 276 -24.64 14.66 6.86
N ASN A 277 -25.01 15.48 7.86
CA ASN A 277 -25.76 15.11 9.05
C ASN A 277 -25.05 14.07 9.93
N ILE A 278 -23.72 14.06 9.91
CA ILE A 278 -22.89 13.20 10.76
C ILE A 278 -22.78 13.81 12.17
N ILE A 279 -22.68 15.15 12.27
CA ILE A 279 -22.66 15.90 13.52
C ILE A 279 -23.62 17.08 13.49
N GLN A 280 -24.08 17.51 14.67
CA GLN A 280 -25.02 18.64 14.82
C GLN A 280 -24.32 20.00 14.94
N ALA A 281 -23.05 20.02 15.30
CA ALA A 281 -22.27 21.23 15.50
C ALA A 281 -20.87 21.07 14.91
N SER A 282 -20.38 22.08 14.19
CA SER A 282 -19.05 22.11 13.56
C SER A 282 -17.96 22.24 14.63
N SER A 283 -17.64 21.13 15.29
CA SER A 283 -16.60 21.05 16.32
C SER A 283 -15.89 19.70 16.28
N SER A 284 -14.58 19.72 16.49
CA SER A 284 -13.76 18.50 16.56
C SER A 284 -14.20 17.55 17.67
N GLY A 285 -14.66 18.10 18.80
CA GLY A 285 -15.22 17.31 19.90
C GLY A 285 -16.45 16.53 19.47
N ALA A 286 -17.44 17.18 18.85
CA ALA A 286 -18.65 16.50 18.35
C ALA A 286 -18.30 15.43 17.29
N LEU A 287 -17.32 15.71 16.43
CA LEU A 287 -16.85 14.75 15.43
C LEU A 287 -16.17 13.53 16.06
N GLY A 288 -15.29 13.73 17.03
CA GLY A 288 -14.62 12.62 17.73
C GLY A 288 -15.61 11.72 18.47
N GLU A 289 -16.62 12.32 19.12
CA GLU A 289 -17.73 11.61 19.77
C GLU A 289 -18.54 10.78 18.76
N ALA A 290 -18.90 11.37 17.62
CA ALA A 290 -19.67 10.70 16.59
C ALA A 290 -18.89 9.50 15.99
N ILE A 291 -17.59 9.68 15.69
CA ILE A 291 -16.73 8.58 15.19
C ILE A 291 -16.67 7.43 16.19
N TYR A 292 -16.47 7.74 17.49
CA TYR A 292 -16.42 6.72 18.54
C TYR A 292 -17.75 5.95 18.65
N ALA A 293 -18.87 6.67 18.64
CA ALA A 293 -20.21 6.07 18.66
C ALA A 293 -20.47 5.18 17.44
N PHE A 294 -20.14 5.67 16.24
CA PHE A 294 -20.30 4.94 14.97
C PHE A 294 -19.45 3.67 14.91
N ARG A 295 -18.20 3.72 15.38
CA ARG A 295 -17.37 2.52 15.50
C ARG A 295 -18.03 1.49 16.41
N ASN A 296 -18.56 1.92 17.56
CA ASN A 296 -19.22 0.99 18.47
C ASN A 296 -20.51 0.41 17.88
N SER A 297 -21.26 1.16 17.07
CA SER A 297 -22.44 0.62 16.40
C SER A 297 -22.09 -0.44 15.35
N ILE A 298 -20.98 -0.28 14.62
CA ILE A 298 -20.54 -1.28 13.63
C ILE A 298 -19.88 -2.49 14.30
N VAL A 299 -18.97 -2.26 15.27
CA VAL A 299 -18.17 -3.33 15.92
C VAL A 299 -19.00 -4.13 16.93
N HIS A 300 -19.93 -3.48 17.63
CA HIS A 300 -20.75 -4.08 18.68
C HIS A 300 -22.22 -4.20 18.29
N GLY A 301 -22.51 -4.51 17.01
CA GLY A 301 -23.84 -4.92 16.54
C GLY A 301 -24.44 -6.18 17.21
N LYS A 302 -23.99 -6.54 18.42
CA LYS A 302 -24.67 -7.44 19.35
C LYS A 302 -25.59 -6.61 20.26
N PHE A 303 -26.89 -6.62 19.94
CA PHE A 303 -28.02 -6.47 20.88
C PHE A 303 -27.89 -5.42 22.01
N SER A 304 -27.32 -4.25 21.74
CA SER A 304 -27.24 -3.18 22.75
C SER A 304 -28.42 -2.22 22.57
N TYR A 305 -29.35 -2.27 23.54
CA TYR A 305 -30.51 -1.40 23.66
C TYR A 305 -30.16 0.06 23.36
N GLY A 306 -30.72 0.62 22.28
CA GLY A 306 -30.60 2.04 21.92
C GLY A 306 -29.96 2.33 20.56
N TYR A 307 -29.27 1.37 19.97
CA TYR A 307 -28.78 1.47 18.59
C TYR A 307 -29.58 0.52 17.69
N THR A 308 -30.28 1.07 16.71
CA THR A 308 -30.83 0.28 15.61
C THR A 308 -29.65 -0.40 14.92
N LEU A 309 -29.61 -1.74 14.96
CA LEU A 309 -28.87 -2.52 13.98
C LEU A 309 -29.29 -1.97 12.62
N GLN A 310 -28.40 -1.27 11.93
CA GLN A 310 -28.60 -0.90 10.54
C GLN A 310 -28.44 -2.19 9.72
N SER A 311 -29.37 -3.13 9.87
CA SER A 311 -29.75 -3.99 8.76
C SER A 311 -30.60 -3.09 7.86
N GLY A 312 -29.93 -2.22 7.10
CA GLY A 312 -30.59 -1.47 6.04
C GLY A 312 -31.39 -2.44 5.17
N SER A 313 -32.56 -2.01 4.74
CA SER A 313 -33.32 -2.77 3.74
C SER A 313 -32.41 -3.01 2.53
N VAL A 314 -32.48 -4.19 1.92
CA VAL A 314 -31.79 -4.47 0.64
C VAL A 314 -32.30 -3.55 -0.49
N LEU A 315 -33.41 -2.86 -0.25
CA LEU A 315 -34.05 -1.92 -1.17
C LEU A 315 -33.85 -0.45 -0.78
N ASP A 316 -33.31 -0.17 0.42
CA ASP A 316 -32.97 1.19 0.84
C ASP A 316 -31.46 1.37 0.65
N ASP A 317 -31.06 2.30 -0.22
CA ASP A 317 -29.68 2.77 -0.23
C ASP A 317 -29.38 3.34 1.15
N ASP A 318 -28.48 2.70 1.90
CA ASP A 318 -28.05 3.17 3.22
C ASP A 318 -27.19 4.43 3.04
N ALA A 319 -27.85 5.55 2.71
CA ALA A 319 -27.28 6.79 2.21
C ALA A 319 -26.29 7.46 3.18
N HIS A 320 -26.19 6.95 4.41
CA HIS A 320 -25.30 7.42 5.45
C HIS A 320 -23.92 6.73 5.41
N LEU A 321 -23.83 5.44 5.06
CA LEU A 321 -22.56 4.71 5.07
C LEU A 321 -21.53 5.26 4.08
N PRO A 322 -21.88 5.64 2.83
CA PRO A 322 -20.93 6.28 1.92
C PRO A 322 -20.36 7.60 2.46
N LYS A 323 -21.17 8.39 3.17
CA LYS A 323 -20.74 9.66 3.78
C LYS A 323 -19.72 9.41 4.90
N TRP A 324 -20.00 8.42 5.75
CA TRP A 324 -19.06 7.97 6.78
C TRP A 324 -17.77 7.43 6.18
N ARG A 325 -17.85 6.62 5.12
CA ARG A 325 -16.68 6.10 4.41
C ARG A 325 -15.78 7.24 3.93
N HIS A 326 -16.36 8.21 3.22
CA HIS A 326 -15.61 9.35 2.68
C HIS A 326 -14.97 10.20 3.79
N LEU A 327 -15.71 10.49 4.86
CA LEU A 327 -15.18 11.23 6.01
C LEU A 327 -14.03 10.51 6.70
N LEU A 328 -14.19 9.21 6.99
CA LEU A 328 -13.17 8.40 7.65
C LEU A 328 -11.93 8.21 6.76
N GLN A 329 -12.12 7.98 5.46
CA GLN A 329 -11.03 7.96 4.49
C GLN A 329 -10.23 9.27 4.51
N THR A 330 -10.93 10.41 4.50
CA THR A 330 -10.31 11.74 4.52
C THR A 330 -9.49 11.96 5.79
N LEU A 331 -10.05 11.63 6.95
CA LEU A 331 -9.36 11.72 8.24
C LEU A 331 -8.16 10.76 8.29
N ALA A 332 -8.32 9.51 7.86
CA ALA A 332 -7.27 8.51 7.84
C ALA A 332 -6.09 8.97 6.95
N ARG A 333 -6.39 9.53 5.78
CA ARG A 333 -5.38 10.10 4.89
C ARG A 333 -4.62 11.25 5.56
N LYS A 334 -5.34 12.17 6.22
CA LYS A 334 -4.70 13.26 6.97
C LYS A 334 -3.85 12.76 8.13
N ALA A 335 -4.26 11.72 8.83
CA ALA A 335 -3.48 11.11 9.90
C ALA A 335 -2.17 10.52 9.35
N ILE A 336 -2.23 9.74 8.26
CA ILE A 336 -1.06 9.20 7.56
C ILE A 336 -0.11 10.32 7.15
N THR A 337 -0.61 11.35 6.46
CA THR A 337 0.23 12.44 5.94
C THR A 337 0.87 13.27 7.05
N ARG A 338 0.18 13.45 8.18
CA ARG A 338 0.65 14.31 9.27
C ARG A 338 1.58 13.59 10.26
N PHE A 339 1.32 12.32 10.54
CA PHE A 339 1.98 11.58 11.62
C PHE A 339 2.75 10.35 11.13
N GLY A 340 2.61 9.98 9.86
CA GLY A 340 3.33 8.85 9.28
C GLY A 340 4.84 9.07 9.33
N SER A 341 5.55 8.06 9.79
CA SER A 341 7.01 8.03 9.78
C SER A 341 7.51 7.92 8.36
N THR A 342 8.49 8.73 7.97
CA THR A 342 9.00 8.77 6.60
C THR A 342 10.32 8.00 6.44
N LEU A 343 10.56 7.49 5.23
CA LEU A 343 11.91 7.13 4.76
C LEU A 343 12.64 8.43 4.38
N ILE A 344 13.88 8.59 4.88
CA ILE A 344 14.76 9.74 4.60
C ILE A 344 15.56 9.45 3.34
#